data_AF-A0A9P8ACB4-F1
#
_entry.id   AF-A0A9P8ACB4-F1
#
_cell.length_a   1.000
_cell.length_b   1.000
_cell.length_c   1.000
_cell.angle_alpha   90.00
_cell.angle_beta   90.00
_cell.angle_gamma   90.00
#
_symmetry.space_group_name_H-M   'P 1'
#
loop_
_entity.id
_entity.type
_entity.pdbx_description
1 polymer ?
#
loop_
_entity_poly.entity_id
_entity_poly.type
_entity_poly.pdbx_seq_one_letter_code
_entity_poly.pdbx_strand_id
1 'polypeptide(L)'
;MAQDFTTNSWPLDSHEGQVGAIYEKERVFVTMPNAEVIFDPLRGVRSVHLRKNNHFGLEDPLYFPQPFSLAHPHLAFIPLPSTDHAGIFFLCWCLPTHNDFEWVNPEDESGSSTGLGRFKKDLLVKLHDTVSRLNNHLARMDTSHSCLTQDKYMKNYDCSLPWLLAQLNCPCSFTRALRTFGLIQRICLECDGRAEWLVNYAHRWEHSGIIQTGLEPAHIVGALAGNLELTQRLFNLGTT
;
A
#
# COMPACT_ATOMS: atom_id res chain seq x y z
N MET A 1 -1.93 -26.51 -36.06
CA MET A 1 -1.70 -25.09 -36.37
C MET A 1 -2.38 -24.29 -35.28
N ALA A 2 -1.63 -23.92 -34.24
CA ALA A 2 -2.09 -22.92 -33.29
C ALA A 2 -1.96 -21.56 -34.00
N GLN A 3 -3.06 -20.83 -34.13
CA GLN A 3 -2.99 -19.44 -34.57
C GLN A 3 -2.42 -18.63 -33.42
N ASP A 4 -1.26 -18.00 -33.66
CA ASP A 4 -0.77 -16.90 -32.85
C ASP A 4 -1.83 -15.80 -32.86
N PHE A 5 -2.48 -15.59 -31.72
CA PHE A 5 -3.23 -14.37 -31.46
C PHE A 5 -2.20 -13.25 -31.29
N THR A 6 -1.82 -12.64 -32.42
CA THR A 6 -1.14 -11.35 -32.41
C THR A 6 -1.96 -10.39 -31.57
N THR A 7 -1.36 -9.87 -30.50
CA THR A 7 -1.93 -8.85 -29.62
C THR A 7 -2.34 -7.66 -30.45
N ASN A 8 -3.63 -7.58 -30.70
CA ASN A 8 -4.26 -6.50 -31.42
C ASN A 8 -4.14 -5.27 -30.51
N SER A 9 -3.27 -4.32 -30.86
CA SER A 9 -2.91 -3.14 -30.07
C SER A 9 -4.00 -2.05 -30.11
N TRP A 10 -5.24 -2.43 -29.88
CA TRP A 10 -6.33 -1.47 -29.69
C TRP A 10 -6.24 -0.92 -28.26
N PRO A 11 -6.58 0.36 -28.05
CA PRO A 11 -6.71 0.88 -26.71
C PRO A 11 -7.75 0.08 -25.93
N LEU A 12 -7.37 -0.42 -24.75
CA LEU A 12 -8.29 -1.10 -23.82
C LEU A 12 -9.57 -0.27 -23.69
N ASP A 13 -10.68 -0.81 -24.19
CA ASP A 13 -11.98 -0.18 -24.03
C ASP A 13 -12.58 -0.56 -22.67
N SER A 14 -13.41 0.31 -22.12
CA SER A 14 -14.12 0.12 -20.85
C SER A 14 -14.94 -1.19 -20.77
N HIS A 15 -15.18 -1.81 -21.92
CA HIS A 15 -15.92 -3.06 -22.08
C HIS A 15 -15.05 -4.32 -22.06
N GLU A 16 -13.72 -4.19 -22.17
CA GLU A 16 -12.76 -5.31 -22.14
C GLU A 16 -12.28 -5.56 -20.71
N GLY A 17 -13.23 -5.89 -19.83
CA GLY A 17 -12.97 -6.12 -18.41
C GLY A 17 -11.99 -7.27 -18.16
N GLN A 18 -10.84 -6.99 -17.56
CA GLN A 18 -9.90 -8.00 -17.06
C GLN A 18 -10.52 -8.79 -15.91
N VAL A 19 -11.31 -8.11 -15.08
CA VAL A 19 -12.01 -8.71 -13.93
C VAL A 19 -13.47 -8.25 -13.88
N GLY A 20 -14.32 -9.09 -13.27
CA GLY A 20 -15.74 -8.81 -13.11
C GLY A 20 -16.30 -9.29 -11.77
N ALA A 21 -17.29 -8.57 -11.24
CA ALA A 21 -17.96 -8.87 -9.99
C ALA A 21 -19.48 -8.68 -10.11
N ILE A 22 -20.25 -9.59 -9.52
CA ILE A 22 -21.70 -9.49 -9.42
C ILE A 22 -22.06 -9.08 -8.01
N TYR A 23 -22.76 -7.95 -7.89
CA TYR A 23 -23.33 -7.48 -6.63
C TYR A 23 -24.83 -7.76 -6.65
N GLU A 24 -25.22 -8.98 -6.23
CA GLU A 24 -26.58 -9.49 -6.35
C GLU A 24 -27.61 -8.59 -5.65
N LYS A 25 -27.27 -8.05 -4.48
CA LYS A 25 -28.13 -7.15 -3.71
C LYS A 25 -28.45 -5.86 -4.47
N GLU A 26 -27.45 -5.31 -5.17
CA GLU A 26 -27.58 -4.09 -5.98
C GLU A 26 -28.05 -4.38 -7.42
N ARG A 27 -28.08 -5.66 -7.82
CA ARG A 27 -28.40 -6.12 -9.18
C ARG A 27 -27.52 -5.46 -10.25
N VAL A 28 -26.25 -5.27 -9.93
CA VAL A 28 -25.25 -4.71 -10.85
C VAL A 28 -24.14 -5.71 -11.11
N PHE A 29 -23.65 -5.71 -12.35
CA PHE A 29 -22.43 -6.38 -12.77
C PHE A 29 -21.40 -5.30 -13.07
N VAL A 30 -20.24 -5.39 -12.44
CA VAL A 30 -19.14 -4.44 -12.60
C VAL A 30 -17.99 -5.15 -13.26
N THR A 31 -17.41 -4.51 -14.27
CA THR A 31 -16.18 -4.95 -14.94
C THR A 31 -15.13 -3.86 -14.83
N MET A 32 -13.88 -4.23 -14.61
CA MET A 32 -12.75 -3.30 -14.62
C MET A 32 -11.74 -3.73 -15.68
N PRO A 33 -11.41 -2.88 -16.67
CA PRO A 33 -10.49 -3.21 -17.76
C PRO A 33 -9.00 -3.11 -17.37
N ASN A 34 -8.68 -2.38 -16.30
CA ASN A 34 -7.31 -2.01 -15.92
C ASN A 34 -7.01 -2.27 -14.43
N ALA A 35 -7.75 -3.20 -13.81
CA ALA A 35 -7.54 -3.61 -12.43
C ALA A 35 -7.49 -5.13 -12.31
N GLU A 36 -6.70 -5.63 -11.36
CA GLU A 36 -6.58 -7.07 -11.09
C GLU A 36 -7.60 -7.57 -10.05
N VAL A 37 -8.22 -6.66 -9.30
CA VAL A 37 -9.17 -6.98 -8.24
C VAL A 37 -10.31 -5.97 -8.22
N ILE A 38 -11.51 -6.41 -7.83
CA ILE A 38 -12.65 -5.53 -7.56
C ILE A 38 -12.98 -5.64 -6.07
N PHE A 39 -12.90 -4.51 -5.37
CA PHE A 39 -13.25 -4.42 -3.96
C PHE A 39 -14.77 -4.40 -3.75
N ASP A 40 -15.26 -5.07 -2.71
CA ASP A 40 -16.70 -5.00 -2.35
C ASP A 40 -17.04 -3.59 -1.85
N PRO A 41 -18.00 -2.86 -2.46
CA PRO A 41 -18.25 -1.47 -2.15
C PRO A 41 -18.65 -1.28 -0.69
N LEU A 42 -18.10 -0.22 -0.09
CA LEU A 42 -18.48 0.19 1.26
C LEU A 42 -19.90 0.77 1.24
N ARG A 43 -20.77 0.24 2.11
CA ARG A 43 -22.18 0.62 2.20
C ARG A 43 -22.52 1.15 3.60
N GLY A 44 -23.39 2.16 3.64
CA GLY A 44 -24.03 2.65 4.87
C GLY A 44 -23.14 3.43 5.82
N VAL A 45 -23.67 3.73 7.01
CA VAL A 45 -22.92 4.35 8.11
C VAL A 45 -22.06 3.29 8.79
N ARG A 46 -20.78 3.61 9.01
CA ARG A 46 -19.78 2.65 9.49
C ARG A 46 -19.05 3.21 10.70
N SER A 47 -18.83 2.36 11.69
CA SER A 47 -18.07 2.71 12.89
C SER A 47 -16.63 2.23 12.77
N VAL A 48 -15.70 3.18 12.81
CA VAL A 48 -14.26 2.93 12.71
C VAL A 48 -13.74 2.46 14.07
N HIS A 49 -13.09 1.30 14.10
CA HIS A 49 -12.48 0.75 15.30
C HIS A 49 -11.12 0.15 14.96
N LEU A 50 -10.17 0.23 15.90
CA LEU A 50 -8.92 -0.50 15.80
C LEU A 50 -9.21 -2.00 15.95
N ARG A 51 -8.89 -2.80 14.93
CA ARG A 51 -9.15 -4.24 14.90
C ARG A 51 -7.94 -5.04 15.37
N LYS A 52 -8.11 -6.36 15.44
CA LYS A 52 -7.00 -7.31 15.60
C LYS A 52 -5.95 -7.00 14.51
N ASN A 53 -4.66 -7.08 14.87
CA ASN A 53 -3.51 -6.73 14.02
C ASN A 53 -3.30 -5.22 13.77
N ASN A 54 -3.89 -4.34 14.60
CA ASN A 54 -3.64 -2.89 14.61
C ASN A 54 -3.97 -2.15 13.29
N HIS A 55 -4.97 -2.61 12.54
CA HIS A 55 -5.51 -1.91 11.36
C HIS A 55 -6.98 -1.55 11.54
N PHE A 56 -7.50 -0.62 10.71
CA PHE A 56 -8.91 -0.19 10.77
C PHE A 56 -9.85 -1.06 9.90
N GLY A 57 -9.31 -2.05 9.20
CA GLY A 57 -10.09 -2.96 8.34
C GLY A 57 -10.40 -2.27 7.01
N LEU A 58 -11.67 -2.32 6.57
CA LEU A 58 -12.07 -1.68 5.31
C LEU A 58 -11.99 -0.14 5.33
N GLU A 59 -11.84 0.45 6.52
CA GLU A 59 -11.63 1.91 6.68
C GLU A 59 -10.15 2.28 6.67
N ASP A 60 -9.27 1.29 6.50
CA ASP A 60 -7.83 1.50 6.47
C ASP A 60 -7.37 1.71 5.02
N PRO A 61 -6.81 2.88 4.66
CA PRO A 61 -6.37 3.16 3.28
C PRO A 61 -5.31 2.20 2.76
N LEU A 62 -4.58 1.51 3.64
CA LEU A 62 -3.62 0.50 3.21
C LEU A 62 -4.31 -0.72 2.60
N TYR A 63 -5.46 -1.13 3.14
CA TYR A 63 -6.08 -2.41 2.80
C TYR A 63 -7.29 -2.27 1.89
N PHE A 64 -7.77 -1.04 1.68
CA PHE A 64 -9.02 -0.82 0.98
C PHE A 64 -9.05 0.56 0.30
N PRO A 65 -9.58 0.66 -0.94
CA PRO A 65 -9.70 1.92 -1.66
C PRO A 65 -10.49 2.96 -0.87
N GLN A 66 -9.93 4.16 -0.76
CA GLN A 66 -10.62 5.30 -0.15
C GLN A 66 -11.24 6.21 -1.21
N PRO A 67 -12.27 7.00 -0.86
CA PRO A 67 -12.72 8.09 -1.72
C PRO A 67 -11.55 8.97 -2.16
N PHE A 68 -11.37 9.13 -3.47
CA PHE A 68 -10.27 9.92 -3.99
C PHE A 68 -10.37 11.36 -3.47
N SER A 69 -9.24 11.88 -3.00
CA SER A 69 -9.13 13.22 -2.46
C SER A 69 -7.82 13.85 -2.87
N LEU A 70 -7.87 15.06 -3.41
CA LEU A 70 -6.67 15.83 -3.76
C LEU A 70 -5.85 16.26 -2.55
N ALA A 71 -6.39 16.19 -1.35
CA ALA A 71 -5.60 16.38 -0.13
C ALA A 71 -4.67 15.19 0.14
N HIS A 72 -5.07 13.97 -0.25
CA HIS A 72 -4.32 12.73 -0.03
C HIS A 72 -4.38 11.80 -1.26
N PRO A 73 -3.95 12.27 -2.45
CA PRO A 73 -4.14 11.53 -3.71
C PRO A 73 -3.30 10.25 -3.75
N HIS A 74 -2.13 10.29 -3.11
CA HIS A 74 -1.21 9.17 -2.94
C HIS A 74 -1.81 7.90 -2.33
N LEU A 75 -2.91 8.00 -1.57
CA LEU A 75 -3.56 6.81 -1.00
C LEU A 75 -4.11 5.88 -2.09
N ALA A 76 -4.41 6.41 -3.28
CA ALA A 76 -4.84 5.60 -4.42
C ALA A 76 -3.71 4.74 -5.01
N PHE A 77 -2.46 5.08 -4.72
CA PHE A 77 -1.26 4.52 -5.34
C PHE A 77 -0.49 3.60 -4.38
N ILE A 78 -1.08 3.25 -3.24
CA ILE A 78 -0.50 2.26 -2.34
C ILE A 78 -0.46 0.91 -3.09
N PRO A 79 0.70 0.22 -3.15
CA PRO A 79 0.80 -1.05 -3.85
C PRO A 79 -0.05 -2.12 -3.17
N LEU A 80 -0.60 -3.07 -3.93
CA LEU A 80 -1.30 -4.22 -3.36
C LEU A 80 -0.31 -5.22 -2.73
N PRO A 81 -0.79 -6.11 -1.84
CA PRO A 81 0.01 -7.24 -1.36
C PRO A 81 0.43 -8.14 -2.51
N SER A 82 1.75 -8.26 -2.71
CA SER A 82 2.33 -9.17 -3.70
C SER A 82 2.69 -10.52 -3.10
N THR A 83 2.54 -11.60 -3.88
CA THR A 83 3.05 -12.93 -3.55
C THR A 83 4.56 -13.07 -3.79
N ASP A 84 5.21 -12.07 -4.41
CA ASP A 84 6.65 -12.07 -4.62
C ASP A 84 7.38 -11.83 -3.29
N HIS A 85 7.92 -12.92 -2.72
CA HIS A 85 8.73 -12.88 -1.50
C HIS A 85 10.02 -12.08 -1.64
N ALA A 86 10.51 -11.89 -2.87
CA ALA A 86 11.67 -11.05 -3.15
C ALA A 86 11.26 -9.58 -3.33
N GLY A 87 9.98 -9.26 -3.46
CA GLY A 87 9.47 -7.91 -3.68
C GLY A 87 9.83 -6.95 -2.54
N ILE A 88 10.01 -5.67 -2.87
CA ILE A 88 10.40 -4.62 -1.89
C ILE A 88 9.33 -4.52 -0.79
N PHE A 89 8.06 -4.62 -1.15
CA PHE A 89 6.92 -4.44 -0.24
C PHE A 89 6.46 -5.72 0.46
N PHE A 90 7.10 -6.87 0.24
CA PHE A 90 6.65 -8.13 0.83
C PHE A 90 6.52 -8.05 2.37
N LEU A 91 7.54 -7.51 3.05
CA LEU A 91 7.49 -7.33 4.51
C LEU A 91 6.50 -6.26 4.96
N CYS A 92 6.08 -5.35 4.08
CA CYS A 92 5.07 -4.34 4.40
C CYS A 92 3.67 -4.95 4.58
N TRP A 93 3.47 -6.18 4.11
CA TRP A 93 2.22 -6.94 4.24
C TRP A 93 2.32 -8.15 5.18
N CYS A 94 3.50 -8.42 5.74
CA CYS A 94 3.70 -9.53 6.66
C CYS A 94 3.07 -9.26 8.03
N LEU A 95 2.57 -10.31 8.69
CA LEU A 95 2.09 -10.22 10.07
C LEU A 95 3.04 -10.99 11.00
N PRO A 96 3.87 -10.31 11.81
CA PRO A 96 4.70 -10.99 12.79
C PRO A 96 3.85 -11.75 13.80
N THR A 97 4.35 -12.90 14.22
CA THR A 97 3.70 -13.78 15.19
C THR A 97 4.52 -13.87 16.48
N HIS A 98 3.99 -14.54 17.50
CA HIS A 98 4.77 -14.83 18.70
C HIS A 98 6.03 -15.66 18.41
N ASN A 99 6.06 -16.43 17.32
CA ASN A 99 7.25 -17.20 16.93
C ASN A 99 8.38 -16.30 16.42
N ASP A 100 8.08 -15.06 16.05
CA ASP A 100 9.06 -14.07 15.62
C ASP A 100 9.58 -13.22 16.79
N PHE A 101 9.13 -13.50 18.01
CA PHE A 101 9.41 -12.70 19.19
C PHE A 101 10.20 -13.50 20.24
N GLU A 102 11.32 -12.95 20.72
CA GLU A 102 12.16 -13.51 21.76
C GLU A 102 11.94 -12.76 23.08
N TRP A 103 11.58 -13.50 24.13
CA TRP A 103 11.43 -12.94 25.47
C TRP A 103 12.82 -12.74 26.09
N VAL A 104 13.05 -11.61 26.77
CA VAL A 104 14.37 -11.30 27.37
C VAL A 104 14.69 -12.23 28.55
N ASN A 105 13.68 -12.63 29.33
CA ASN A 105 13.80 -13.61 30.40
C ASN A 105 12.61 -14.57 30.35
N PRO A 106 12.67 -15.64 29.55
CA PRO A 106 11.57 -16.60 29.43
C PRO A 106 11.35 -17.42 30.72
N GLU A 107 12.37 -17.52 31.58
CA GLU A 107 12.37 -18.30 32.82
C GLU A 107 12.10 -17.46 34.08
N ASP A 108 11.78 -16.17 33.95
CA ASP A 108 11.50 -15.32 35.10
C ASP A 108 10.12 -15.62 35.70
N GLU A 109 10.11 -16.51 36.69
CA GLU A 109 8.94 -16.88 37.49
C GLU A 109 8.55 -15.82 38.53
N SER A 110 9.30 -14.71 38.66
CA SER A 110 9.00 -13.66 39.66
C SER A 110 7.69 -12.90 39.41
N GLY A 111 7.04 -13.14 38.26
CA GLY A 111 5.80 -12.48 37.86
C GLY A 111 5.96 -10.99 37.55
N SER A 112 7.17 -10.43 37.66
CA SER A 112 7.43 -8.99 37.52
C SER A 112 7.81 -8.58 36.09
N SER A 113 8.21 -9.51 35.22
CA SER A 113 8.69 -9.19 33.86
C SER A 113 8.07 -10.03 32.74
N THR A 114 6.99 -10.77 33.02
CA THR A 114 6.20 -11.47 31.99
C THR A 114 5.74 -10.45 30.96
N GLY A 115 6.42 -10.37 29.82
CA GLY A 115 5.94 -9.51 28.74
C GLY A 115 6.96 -8.59 28.09
N LEU A 116 8.25 -8.60 28.42
CA LEU A 116 9.25 -7.86 27.62
C LEU A 116 10.07 -8.79 26.73
N GLY A 117 10.17 -8.42 25.47
CA GLY A 117 10.95 -9.13 24.47
C GLY A 117 11.30 -8.23 23.30
N ARG A 118 11.85 -8.84 22.26
CA ARG A 118 12.20 -8.18 21.00
C ARG A 118 11.80 -9.09 19.85
N PHE A 119 11.67 -8.52 18.65
CA PHE A 119 11.63 -9.39 17.48
C PHE A 119 12.99 -10.05 17.27
N LYS A 120 12.95 -11.30 16.82
CA LYS A 120 14.14 -12.05 16.43
C LYS A 120 14.96 -11.25 15.44
N LYS A 121 16.28 -11.34 15.60
CA LYS A 121 17.26 -10.62 14.76
C LYS A 121 17.01 -10.80 13.27
N ASP A 122 16.66 -12.01 12.83
CA ASP A 122 16.41 -12.31 11.41
C ASP A 122 15.26 -11.47 10.83
N LEU A 123 14.17 -11.29 11.59
CA LEU A 123 13.05 -10.45 11.16
C LEU A 123 13.46 -8.97 11.10
N LEU A 124 14.20 -8.50 12.10
CA LEU A 124 14.68 -7.12 12.13
C LEU A 124 15.66 -6.81 10.99
N VAL A 125 16.57 -7.72 10.68
CA VAL A 125 17.50 -7.58 9.54
C VAL A 125 16.73 -7.48 8.23
N LYS A 126 15.75 -8.36 8.01
CA LYS A 126 14.88 -8.30 6.83
C LYS A 126 14.12 -6.98 6.75
N LEU A 127 13.60 -6.48 7.87
CA LEU A 127 12.90 -5.19 7.91
C LEU A 127 13.82 -4.01 7.58
N HIS A 128 15.04 -4.00 8.12
CA HIS A 128 16.06 -3.01 7.78
C HIS A 128 16.45 -3.04 6.30
N ASP A 129 16.58 -4.24 5.72
CA ASP A 129 16.83 -4.42 4.29
C ASP A 129 15.67 -3.85 3.46
N THR A 130 14.41 -4.15 3.82
CA THR A 130 13.22 -3.59 3.17
C THR A 130 13.24 -2.06 3.15
N VAL A 131 13.52 -1.41 4.28
CA VAL A 131 13.60 0.07 4.34
C VAL A 131 14.76 0.60 3.49
N SER A 132 15.90 -0.09 3.48
CA SER A 132 17.05 0.31 2.65
C SER A 132 16.74 0.18 1.15
N ARG A 133 16.06 -0.89 0.76
CA ARG A 133 15.61 -1.14 -0.61
C ARG A 133 14.56 -0.12 -1.06
N LEU A 134 13.64 0.27 -0.17
CA LEU A 134 12.70 1.36 -0.41
C LEU A 134 13.45 2.67 -0.67
N ASN A 135 14.38 3.07 0.19
CA ASN A 135 15.16 4.30 0.00
C ASN A 135 15.92 4.30 -1.35
N ASN A 136 16.52 3.17 -1.72
CA ASN A 136 17.18 3.01 -3.02
C ASN A 136 16.19 3.03 -4.20
N HIS A 137 14.95 2.59 -4.01
CA HIS A 137 13.90 2.69 -5.01
C HIS A 137 13.47 4.15 -5.20
N LEU A 138 13.15 4.85 -4.11
CA LEU A 138 12.76 6.27 -4.13
C LEU A 138 13.84 7.16 -4.75
N ALA A 139 15.11 6.91 -4.41
CA ALA A 139 16.24 7.64 -4.99
C ALA A 139 16.38 7.44 -6.51
N ARG A 140 15.94 6.29 -7.04
CA ARG A 140 15.94 6.02 -8.49
C ARG A 140 14.75 6.66 -9.21
N MET A 141 13.62 6.83 -8.51
CA MET A 141 12.43 7.49 -9.08
C MET A 141 12.66 8.98 -9.29
N ASP A 142 13.18 9.69 -8.28
CA ASP A 142 13.43 11.13 -8.37
C ASP A 142 14.88 11.42 -8.77
N THR A 143 15.21 11.17 -10.04
CA THR A 143 16.52 11.47 -10.62
C THR A 143 16.91 12.95 -10.55
N SER A 144 15.93 13.84 -10.40
CA SER A 144 16.12 15.29 -10.21
C SER A 144 16.31 15.70 -8.75
N HIS A 145 16.04 14.79 -7.80
CA HIS A 145 16.00 14.98 -6.35
C HIS A 145 15.22 16.22 -5.86
N SER A 146 14.30 16.75 -6.66
CA SER A 146 13.66 18.04 -6.38
C SER A 146 12.26 17.91 -5.79
N CYS A 147 11.49 16.91 -6.23
CA CYS A 147 10.09 16.78 -5.83
C CYS A 147 9.92 16.04 -4.50
N LEU A 148 10.66 14.96 -4.28
CA LEU A 148 10.55 14.17 -3.04
C LEU A 148 11.19 14.89 -1.86
N THR A 149 12.35 15.51 -2.07
CA THR A 149 13.11 16.18 -1.00
C THR A 149 12.45 17.47 -0.51
N GLN A 150 11.55 18.07 -1.29
CA GLN A 150 10.82 19.28 -0.90
C GLN A 150 9.51 18.95 -0.17
N ASP A 151 8.94 17.76 -0.41
CA ASP A 151 7.66 17.36 0.15
C ASP A 151 7.72 17.18 1.68
N LYS A 152 6.74 17.77 2.38
CA LYS A 152 6.66 17.77 3.84
C LYS A 152 6.50 16.37 4.43
N TYR A 153 5.71 15.51 3.80
CA TYR A 153 5.42 14.19 4.34
C TYR A 153 6.61 13.25 4.12
N MET A 154 7.26 13.33 2.95
CA MET A 154 8.50 12.59 2.69
C MET A 154 9.56 12.89 3.76
N LYS A 155 9.80 14.16 4.09
CA LYS A 155 10.69 14.56 5.20
C LYS A 155 10.30 13.96 6.55
N ASN A 156 9.00 13.93 6.84
CA ASN A 156 8.50 13.34 8.08
C ASN A 156 8.77 11.82 8.10
N TYR A 157 8.61 11.13 6.98
CA TYR A 157 8.89 9.70 6.85
C TYR A 157 10.38 9.40 7.02
N ASP A 158 11.25 10.18 6.39
CA ASP A 158 12.71 10.06 6.51
C ASP A 158 13.19 10.20 7.95
N CYS A 159 12.54 11.04 8.75
CA CYS A 159 12.83 11.18 10.18
C CYS A 159 12.19 10.07 11.03
N SER A 160 10.99 9.62 10.68
CA SER A 160 10.21 8.68 11.50
C SER A 160 10.69 7.24 11.37
N LEU A 161 11.07 6.79 10.17
CA LEU A 161 11.48 5.42 9.91
C LEU A 161 12.71 5.00 10.74
N PRO A 162 13.83 5.75 10.76
CA PRO A 162 15.00 5.40 11.58
C PRO A 162 14.66 5.33 13.07
N TRP A 163 13.81 6.24 13.55
CA TRP A 163 13.39 6.25 14.95
C TRP A 163 12.55 5.03 15.31
N LEU A 164 11.57 4.67 14.48
CA LEU A 164 10.73 3.48 14.71
C LEU A 164 11.57 2.19 14.65
N LEU A 165 12.51 2.09 13.72
CA LEU A 165 13.46 0.97 13.65
C LEU A 165 14.32 0.89 14.91
N ALA A 166 14.83 2.03 15.41
CA ALA A 166 15.58 2.07 16.66
C ALA A 166 14.71 1.60 17.84
N GLN A 167 13.42 1.95 17.88
CA GLN A 167 12.51 1.49 18.92
C GLN A 167 12.30 -0.03 18.93
N LEU A 168 12.28 -0.69 17.77
CA LEU A 168 12.16 -2.15 17.69
C LEU A 168 13.38 -2.89 18.27
N ASN A 169 14.52 -2.22 18.39
CA ASN A 169 15.71 -2.77 19.05
C ASN A 169 15.62 -2.71 20.58
N CYS A 170 14.66 -1.98 21.15
CA CYS A 170 14.45 -1.91 22.59
C CYS A 170 13.52 -3.04 23.06
N PRO A 171 13.78 -3.67 24.23
CA PRO A 171 12.83 -4.60 24.82
C PRO A 171 11.50 -3.89 25.07
N CYS A 172 10.40 -4.46 24.59
CA CYS A 172 9.06 -3.94 24.80
C CYS A 172 8.04 -5.08 24.85
N SER A 173 6.77 -4.76 25.08
CA SER A 173 5.73 -5.77 24.98
C SER A 173 5.49 -6.19 23.54
N PHE A 174 5.08 -7.44 23.32
CA PHE A 174 4.74 -7.94 21.99
C PHE A 174 3.71 -7.04 21.29
N THR A 175 2.69 -6.56 22.01
CA THR A 175 1.70 -5.61 21.48
C THR A 175 2.34 -4.28 21.05
N ARG A 176 3.28 -3.74 21.83
CA ARG A 176 3.99 -2.51 21.46
C ARG A 176 4.89 -2.75 20.25
N ALA A 177 5.62 -3.86 20.22
CA ALA A 177 6.47 -4.25 19.09
C ALA A 177 5.64 -4.37 17.80
N LEU A 178 4.50 -5.07 17.84
CA LEU A 178 3.57 -5.19 16.71
C LEU A 178 3.04 -3.85 16.23
N ARG A 179 2.71 -2.92 17.13
CA ARG A 179 2.26 -1.57 16.75
C ARG A 179 3.36 -0.79 16.06
N THR A 180 4.59 -0.80 16.60
CA THR A 180 5.74 -0.16 15.99
C THR A 180 6.05 -0.77 14.62
N PHE A 181 5.99 -2.10 14.49
CA PHE A 181 6.15 -2.80 13.21
C PHE A 181 5.10 -2.35 12.20
N GLY A 182 3.81 -2.37 12.58
CA GLY A 182 2.71 -1.90 11.72
C GLY A 182 2.84 -0.45 11.28
N LEU A 183 3.36 0.43 12.14
CA LEU A 183 3.65 1.82 11.76
C LEU A 183 4.77 1.93 10.72
N ILE A 184 5.81 1.11 10.83
CA ILE A 184 6.89 1.07 9.83
C ILE A 184 6.33 0.59 8.49
N GLN A 185 5.53 -0.47 8.49
CA GLN A 185 4.87 -0.99 7.28
C GLN A 185 4.01 0.08 6.62
N ARG A 186 3.16 0.76 7.40
CA ARG A 186 2.32 1.87 6.92
C ARG A 186 3.16 2.97 6.27
N ILE A 187 4.20 3.43 6.95
CA ILE A 187 5.04 4.52 6.43
C ILE A 187 5.74 4.08 5.15
N CYS A 188 6.25 2.85 5.06
CA CYS A 188 6.86 2.35 3.82
C CYS A 188 5.89 2.42 2.63
N LEU A 189 4.65 1.94 2.83
CA LEU A 189 3.61 1.93 1.79
C LEU A 189 3.13 3.33 1.42
N GLU A 190 2.90 4.19 2.41
CA GLU A 190 2.47 5.58 2.17
C GLU A 190 3.60 6.41 1.52
N CYS A 191 4.86 6.14 1.85
CA CYS A 191 6.02 6.79 1.25
C CYS A 191 6.12 6.44 -0.24
N ASP A 192 5.95 5.17 -0.58
CA ASP A 192 5.95 4.68 -1.95
C ASP A 192 4.79 5.28 -2.78
N GLY A 193 3.55 5.13 -2.30
CA GLY A 193 2.38 5.69 -2.99
C GLY A 193 2.47 7.22 -3.14
N ARG A 194 3.11 7.90 -2.19
CA ARG A 194 3.34 9.36 -2.29
C ARG A 194 4.40 9.71 -3.31
N ALA A 195 5.48 8.96 -3.39
CA ALA A 195 6.50 9.15 -4.40
C ALA A 195 5.94 8.88 -5.81
N GLU A 196 5.18 7.80 -5.97
CA GLU A 196 4.45 7.49 -7.20
C GLU A 196 3.57 8.67 -7.62
N TRP A 197 2.71 9.17 -6.73
CA TRP A 197 1.89 10.34 -7.03
C TRP A 197 2.73 11.54 -7.47
N LEU A 198 3.74 11.93 -6.69
CA LEU A 198 4.52 13.14 -6.95
C LEU A 198 5.32 13.06 -8.26
N VAL A 199 5.95 11.92 -8.52
CA VAL A 199 6.86 11.73 -9.66
C VAL A 199 6.07 11.45 -10.94
N ASN A 200 5.08 10.56 -10.87
CA ASN A 200 4.45 10.00 -12.06
C ASN A 200 3.09 10.63 -12.38
N TYR A 201 2.28 11.00 -11.38
CA TYR A 201 0.86 11.29 -11.61
C TYR A 201 0.43 12.74 -11.36
N ALA A 202 1.06 13.48 -10.45
CA ALA A 202 0.67 14.83 -10.06
C ALA A 202 0.66 15.78 -11.27
N HIS A 203 1.73 15.77 -12.07
CA HIS A 203 1.81 16.57 -13.29
C HIS A 203 0.75 16.14 -14.33
N ARG A 204 0.47 14.85 -14.45
CA ARG A 204 -0.54 14.33 -15.40
C ARG A 204 -1.95 14.74 -15.00
N TRP A 205 -2.22 14.79 -13.70
CA TRP A 205 -3.49 15.26 -13.16
C TRP A 205 -3.77 16.71 -13.57
N GLU A 206 -2.77 17.59 -13.47
CA GLU A 206 -2.89 19.01 -13.84
C GLU A 206 -3.07 19.22 -15.35
N HIS A 207 -2.43 18.38 -16.17
CA HIS A 207 -2.43 18.50 -17.64
C HIS A 207 -3.41 17.52 -18.31
N SER A 208 -4.52 17.20 -17.63
CA SER A 208 -5.46 16.14 -18.00
C SER A 208 -6.13 16.39 -19.36
N GLY A 209 -5.53 15.82 -20.42
CA GLY A 209 -6.06 15.78 -21.79
C GLY A 209 -5.52 14.63 -22.64
N ILE A 210 -4.59 13.81 -22.12
CA ILE A 210 -3.99 12.69 -22.85
C ILE A 210 -4.53 11.39 -22.26
N ILE A 211 -5.29 10.65 -23.06
CA ILE A 211 -5.69 9.27 -22.77
C ILE A 211 -4.46 8.41 -22.98
N GLN A 212 -3.90 7.81 -21.92
CA GLN A 212 -2.88 6.78 -22.10
C GLN A 212 -3.56 5.43 -22.29
N THR A 213 -3.44 4.91 -23.50
CA THR A 213 -3.97 3.63 -23.90
C THR A 213 -2.85 2.59 -23.82
N GLY A 214 -3.10 1.45 -23.16
CA GLY A 214 -2.13 0.35 -23.06
C GLY A 214 -1.15 0.46 -21.88
N LEU A 215 -1.54 1.12 -20.78
CA LEU A 215 -0.83 0.92 -19.51
C LEU A 215 -1.18 -0.46 -18.96
N GLU A 216 -0.15 -1.21 -18.58
CA GLU A 216 -0.34 -2.42 -17.77
C GLU A 216 -1.12 -2.05 -16.50
N PRO A 217 -2.07 -2.90 -16.06
CA PRO A 217 -2.81 -2.69 -14.82
C PRO A 217 -1.85 -2.41 -13.67
N ALA A 218 -2.03 -1.27 -13.00
CA ALA A 218 -1.22 -0.96 -11.83
C ALA A 218 -1.62 -1.89 -10.68
N HIS A 219 -0.64 -2.58 -10.08
CA HIS A 219 -0.86 -3.44 -8.91
C HIS A 219 -0.98 -2.59 -7.63
N ILE A 220 -2.02 -1.76 -7.56
CA ILE A 220 -2.28 -0.75 -6.52
C ILE A 220 -3.70 -0.88 -5.96
N VAL A 221 -3.92 -0.31 -4.77
CA VAL A 221 -5.20 -0.33 -4.06
C VAL A 221 -6.28 0.41 -4.85
N GLY A 222 -5.94 1.49 -5.55
CA GLY A 222 -6.91 2.32 -6.28
C GLY A 222 -7.74 3.23 -5.38
N ALA A 223 -8.78 3.83 -5.93
CA ALA A 223 -9.62 4.79 -5.20
C ALA A 223 -11.09 4.74 -5.62
N LEU A 224 -11.97 5.09 -4.68
CA LEU A 224 -13.39 5.22 -4.95
C LEU A 224 -13.68 6.58 -5.58
N ALA A 225 -14.39 6.57 -6.72
CA ALA A 225 -14.85 7.77 -7.39
C ALA A 225 -16.36 7.97 -7.19
N GLY A 226 -16.76 9.20 -6.83
CA GLY A 226 -18.18 9.54 -6.60
C GLY A 226 -18.92 10.05 -7.84
N ASN A 227 -18.23 10.26 -8.97
CA ASN A 227 -18.83 10.76 -10.20
C ASN A 227 -18.03 10.31 -11.44
N LEU A 228 -18.68 10.34 -12.60
CA LEU A 228 -18.11 9.86 -13.87
C LEU A 228 -16.87 10.64 -14.34
N GLU A 229 -16.83 11.96 -14.10
CA GLU A 229 -15.68 12.77 -14.49
C GLU A 229 -14.42 12.33 -13.74
N LEU A 230 -14.54 12.14 -12.42
CA LEU A 230 -13.45 11.65 -11.59
C LEU A 230 -13.04 10.23 -11.97
N THR A 231 -14.00 9.34 -12.23
CA THR A 231 -13.72 7.98 -12.72
C THR A 231 -12.93 8.02 -14.02
N GLN A 232 -13.33 8.84 -14.99
CA GLN A 232 -12.62 8.97 -16.26
C GLN A 232 -11.21 9.52 -16.07
N ARG A 233 -11.02 10.50 -15.18
CA ARG A 233 -9.69 11.05 -14.87
C ARG A 233 -8.78 9.99 -14.25
N LEU A 234 -9.26 9.23 -13.28
CA LEU A 234 -8.49 8.16 -12.63
C LEU A 234 -8.16 7.04 -13.64
N PHE A 235 -9.14 6.65 -14.46
CA PHE A 235 -8.93 5.71 -15.57
C PHE A 235 -7.83 6.19 -16.53
N ASN A 236 -7.84 7.47 -16.92
CA ASN A 236 -6.79 8.04 -17.79
C ASN A 236 -5.42 8.10 -17.12
N LEU A 237 -5.37 8.09 -15.79
CA LEU A 237 -4.13 7.94 -15.02
C LEU A 237 -3.70 6.48 -14.88
N GLY A 238 -4.49 5.51 -15.33
CA GLY A 238 -4.22 4.09 -15.09
C GLY A 238 -4.50 3.64 -13.66
N THR A 239 -5.31 4.40 -12.91
CA THR A 239 -5.72 4.05 -11.55
C THR A 239 -7.22 3.86 -11.47
N THR A 240 -7.68 2.66 -11.15
CA THR A 240 -9.11 2.36 -10.93
C THR A 240 -9.27 1.30 -9.88
#